data_AF-A0A9D7PR54-F1
#
_entry.id   AF-A0A9D7PR54-F1
#
_cell.length_a   1.000
_cell.length_b   1.000
_cell.length_c   1.000
_cell.angle_alpha   90.00
_cell.angle_beta   90.00
_cell.angle_gamma   90.00
#
_symmetry.space_group_name_H-M   'P 1'
#
loop_
_entity.id
_entity.type
_entity.pdbx_description
1 polymer ?
#
loop_
_entity_poly.entity_id
_entity_poly.type
_entity_poly.pdbx_seq_one_letter_code
_entity_poly.pdbx_strand_id
1 'polypeptide(L)'
;MSNETPNTDPLEFMKGMWGNMGFSLPGMVAPTFDTDELEKRIHDMKAVEGWLRMNLSMLQMTIQGLEMQCSTLSAVKAMGQMAAENHNNAGEHPTGEDGGSPFAQAAMWPWSMMQQMQANMQQQAADQAETNDASRTEPSAQEATKAAVKKTKKQ
;
A
#
# COMPACT_ATOMS: atom_id res chain seq x y z
N MET A 1 -54.54 29.43 23.26
CA MET A 1 -54.22 28.00 23.10
C MET A 1 -52.78 27.84 23.52
N SER A 2 -52.55 27.30 24.71
CA SER A 2 -51.21 27.11 25.28
C SER A 2 -50.55 25.95 24.53
N ASN A 3 -49.43 26.23 23.87
CA ASN A 3 -48.65 25.23 23.18
C ASN A 3 -47.80 24.49 24.23
N GLU A 4 -48.34 23.40 24.76
CA GLU A 4 -47.62 22.49 25.66
C GLU A 4 -46.55 21.76 24.84
N THR A 5 -45.29 22.17 25.01
CA THR A 5 -44.14 21.44 24.52
C THR A 5 -44.02 20.17 25.37
N PRO A 6 -44.14 18.95 24.80
CA PRO A 6 -43.82 17.76 25.55
C PRO A 6 -42.29 17.70 25.64
N ASN A 7 -41.73 18.18 26.76
CA ASN A 7 -40.41 17.74 27.18
C ASN A 7 -40.53 16.25 27.54
N THR A 8 -40.49 15.40 26.52
CA THR A 8 -40.39 13.95 26.68
C THR A 8 -38.98 13.66 27.16
N ASP A 9 -38.81 13.62 28.49
CA ASP A 9 -37.52 13.35 29.12
C ASP A 9 -37.04 11.94 28.70
N PRO A 10 -35.89 11.80 28.01
CA PRO A 10 -35.36 10.51 27.57
C PRO A 10 -35.13 9.54 28.74
N LEU A 11 -35.02 10.06 29.96
CA LEU A 11 -34.92 9.27 31.18
C LEU A 11 -36.26 8.61 31.55
N GLU A 12 -37.40 9.24 31.29
CA GLU A 12 -38.74 8.66 31.52
C GLU A 12 -39.08 7.60 30.47
N PHE A 13 -38.61 7.75 29.23
CA PHE A 13 -38.69 6.69 28.22
C PHE A 13 -37.86 5.46 28.62
N MET A 14 -36.62 5.68 29.07
CA MET A 14 -35.74 4.60 29.53
C MET A 14 -36.26 3.90 30.80
N LYS A 15 -36.82 4.68 31.73
CA LYS A 15 -37.49 4.18 32.93
C LYS A 15 -38.80 3.46 32.60
N GLY A 16 -39.52 3.90 31.57
CA GLY A 16 -40.69 3.22 31.03
C GLY A 16 -40.34 1.85 30.43
N MET A 17 -39.27 1.76 29.63
CA MET A 17 -38.77 0.47 29.13
C MET A 17 -38.28 -0.45 30.25
N TRP A 18 -37.53 0.08 31.22
CA TRP A 18 -36.97 -0.71 32.32
C TRP A 18 -38.03 -1.18 33.32
N GLY A 19 -39.01 -0.32 33.62
CA GLY A 19 -40.16 -0.64 34.47
C GLY A 19 -41.16 -1.59 33.81
N ASN A 20 -41.36 -1.50 32.49
CA ASN A 20 -42.27 -2.37 31.74
C ASN A 20 -41.66 -3.75 31.39
N MET A 21 -40.34 -3.92 31.51
CA MET A 21 -39.63 -5.21 31.38
C MET A 21 -39.66 -6.05 32.68
N GLY A 22 -40.38 -5.60 33.72
CA GLY A 22 -40.67 -6.41 34.91
C GLY A 22 -39.58 -6.47 35.97
N PHE A 23 -38.57 -5.60 35.94
CA PHE A 23 -37.48 -5.57 36.93
C PHE A 23 -37.77 -4.71 38.19
N SER A 24 -39.03 -4.71 38.67
CA SER A 24 -39.34 -4.18 40.00
C SER A 24 -38.87 -5.16 41.06
N LEU A 25 -37.78 -4.86 41.76
CA LEU A 25 -37.33 -5.66 42.90
C LEU A 25 -37.16 -4.83 44.18
N PRO A 26 -38.25 -4.64 44.93
CA PRO A 26 -38.21 -4.65 46.38
C PRO A 26 -38.95 -5.90 46.88
N GLY A 27 -38.19 -6.96 47.21
CA GLY A 27 -38.73 -8.10 47.96
C GLY A 27 -38.74 -9.48 47.27
N MET A 28 -38.12 -9.69 46.10
CA MET A 28 -37.84 -11.07 45.70
C MET A 28 -36.58 -11.57 46.41
N VAL A 29 -36.82 -12.58 47.25
CA VAL A 29 -35.92 -13.70 47.55
C VAL A 29 -34.84 -13.85 46.48
N ALA A 30 -33.58 -13.95 46.91
CA ALA A 30 -32.45 -14.21 46.04
C ALA A 30 -32.85 -15.25 44.97
N PRO A 31 -32.76 -14.93 43.67
CA PRO A 31 -32.97 -15.92 42.62
C PRO A 31 -32.04 -17.06 42.97
N THR A 32 -32.59 -18.26 43.13
CA THR A 32 -31.81 -19.47 43.31
C THR A 32 -30.97 -19.63 42.05
N PHE A 33 -29.81 -18.99 42.01
CA PHE A 33 -28.78 -19.25 41.04
C PHE A 33 -28.29 -20.64 41.36
N ASP A 34 -28.95 -21.62 40.74
CA ASP A 34 -28.42 -22.96 40.65
C ASP A 34 -27.07 -22.82 39.95
N THR A 35 -26.00 -23.08 40.69
CA THR A 35 -24.62 -22.96 40.20
C THR A 35 -24.39 -23.79 38.95
N ASP A 36 -25.15 -24.88 38.80
CA ASP A 36 -25.10 -25.74 37.63
C ASP A 36 -25.71 -25.05 36.39
N GLU A 37 -26.78 -24.25 36.56
CA GLU A 37 -27.34 -23.45 35.47
C GLU A 37 -26.38 -22.33 35.07
N LEU A 38 -25.75 -21.68 36.05
CA LEU A 38 -24.71 -20.68 35.79
C LEU A 38 -23.55 -21.27 35.00
N GLU A 39 -23.06 -22.46 35.37
CA GLU A 39 -21.98 -23.13 34.63
C GLU A 39 -22.40 -23.47 33.19
N LYS A 40 -23.64 -23.95 33.00
CA LYS A 40 -24.19 -24.19 31.67
C LYS A 40 -24.29 -22.91 30.82
N ARG A 41 -24.77 -21.81 31.40
CA ARG A 41 -24.82 -20.51 30.71
C ARG A 41 -23.44 -19.98 30.38
N ILE A 42 -22.47 -20.14 31.29
CA ILE A 42 -21.07 -19.78 31.04
C ILE A 42 -20.53 -20.59 29.86
N HIS A 43 -20.81 -21.89 29.80
CA HIS A 43 -20.36 -22.74 28.70
C HIS A 43 -20.98 -22.31 27.36
N ASP A 44 -22.28 -22.06 27.33
CA ASP A 44 -22.98 -21.59 26.13
C ASP A 44 -22.46 -20.22 25.66
N MET A 45 -22.27 -19.28 26.59
CA MET A 45 -21.70 -17.97 26.26
C MET A 45 -20.25 -18.06 25.76
N LYS A 46 -19.44 -19.00 26.25
CA LYS A 46 -18.11 -19.27 25.69
C LYS A 46 -18.16 -19.85 24.29
N ALA A 47 -19.14 -20.71 24.00
CA ALA A 47 -19.35 -21.24 22.65
C ALA A 47 -19.75 -20.11 21.68
N VAL A 48 -20.68 -19.24 22.09
CA VAL A 48 -21.07 -18.04 21.34
C VAL A 48 -19.88 -17.11 21.13
N GLU A 49 -19.08 -16.85 22.17
CA GLU A 49 -17.86 -16.06 22.09
C GLU A 49 -16.86 -16.64 21.07
N GLY A 50 -16.68 -17.97 21.07
CA GLY A 50 -15.85 -18.67 20.09
C GLY A 50 -16.35 -18.49 18.65
N TRP A 51 -17.66 -18.60 18.43
CA TRP A 51 -18.25 -18.40 17.11
C TRP A 51 -18.11 -16.96 16.61
N LEU A 52 -18.35 -15.97 17.50
CA LEU A 52 -18.17 -14.56 17.17
C LEU A 52 -16.70 -14.22 16.85
N ARG A 53 -15.74 -14.82 17.57
CA ARG A 53 -14.31 -14.69 17.22
C ARG A 53 -14.02 -15.25 15.82
N MET A 54 -14.58 -16.40 15.47
CA MET A 54 -14.39 -16.95 14.13
C MET A 54 -15.02 -16.05 13.05
N ASN A 55 -16.20 -15.49 13.31
CA ASN A 55 -16.84 -14.53 12.41
C ASN A 55 -15.97 -13.28 12.20
N LEU A 56 -15.41 -12.73 13.28
CA LEU A 56 -14.49 -11.58 13.22
C LEU A 56 -13.24 -11.89 12.38
N SER A 57 -12.62 -13.06 12.60
CA SER A 57 -11.45 -13.48 11.82
C SER A 57 -11.75 -13.58 10.32
N MET A 58 -12.90 -14.12 9.95
CA MET A 58 -13.33 -14.22 8.55
C MET A 58 -13.57 -12.83 7.92
N LEU A 59 -14.19 -11.92 8.67
CA LEU A 59 -14.38 -10.54 8.22
C LEU A 59 -13.06 -9.81 8.00
N GLN A 60 -12.11 -9.93 8.93
CA GLN A 60 -10.77 -9.35 8.78
C GLN A 60 -10.05 -9.87 7.54
N MET A 61 -10.12 -11.18 7.29
CA MET A 61 -9.55 -11.78 6.07
C MET A 61 -10.24 -11.25 4.80
N THR A 62 -11.56 -11.07 4.83
CA THR A 62 -12.31 -10.51 3.69
C THR A 62 -11.90 -9.06 3.41
N ILE A 63 -11.74 -8.25 4.45
CA ILE A 63 -11.28 -6.86 4.33
C ILE A 63 -9.89 -6.82 3.69
N GLN A 64 -8.93 -7.61 4.19
CA GLN A 64 -7.59 -7.68 3.60
C GLN A 64 -7.64 -8.12 2.13
N GLY A 65 -8.50 -9.07 1.78
CA GLY A 65 -8.72 -9.49 0.40
C GLY A 65 -9.27 -8.36 -0.49
N LEU A 66 -10.16 -7.52 0.03
CA LEU A 66 -10.70 -6.36 -0.68
C LEU A 66 -9.68 -5.22 -0.78
N GLU A 67 -8.89 -4.99 0.26
CA GLU A 67 -7.80 -3.99 0.24
C GLU A 67 -6.74 -4.35 -0.81
N MET A 68 -6.39 -5.63 -0.94
CA MET A 68 -5.48 -6.11 -1.98
C MET A 68 -6.07 -5.92 -3.39
N GLN A 69 -7.38 -6.13 -3.57
CA GLN A 69 -8.08 -5.86 -4.83
C GLN A 69 -8.10 -4.36 -5.16
N CYS A 70 -8.39 -3.51 -4.18
CA CYS A 70 -8.35 -2.05 -4.33
C CYS A 70 -6.95 -1.55 -4.71
N SER A 71 -5.90 -2.10 -4.10
CA SER A 71 -4.51 -1.79 -4.46
C SER A 71 -4.20 -2.16 -5.91
N THR A 72 -4.66 -3.34 -6.35
CA THR A 72 -4.48 -3.82 -7.73
C THR A 72 -5.23 -2.92 -8.73
N LEU A 73 -6.49 -2.57 -8.44
CA LEU A 73 -7.26 -1.66 -9.29
C LEU A 73 -6.66 -0.26 -9.35
N SER A 74 -6.11 0.23 -8.23
CA SER A 74 -5.42 1.52 -8.18
C SER A 74 -4.17 1.53 -9.06
N ALA A 75 -3.40 0.44 -9.07
CA ALA A 75 -2.25 0.28 -9.97
C ALA A 75 -2.67 0.27 -11.45
N VAL A 76 -3.73 -0.47 -11.79
CA VAL A 76 -4.29 -0.48 -13.15
C VAL A 76 -4.76 0.92 -13.57
N LYS A 77 -5.40 1.66 -12.66
CA LYS A 77 -5.85 3.03 -12.94
C LYS A 77 -4.68 3.99 -13.15
N ALA A 78 -3.65 3.93 -12.32
CA ALA A 78 -2.45 4.75 -12.46
C ALA A 78 -1.74 4.50 -13.80
N MET A 79 -1.67 3.24 -14.22
CA MET A 79 -1.12 2.87 -15.52
C MET A 79 -1.99 3.38 -16.69
N GLY A 80 -3.32 3.29 -16.58
CA GLY A 80 -4.23 3.88 -17.56
C GLY A 80 -4.08 5.41 -17.68
N GLN A 81 -3.80 6.09 -16.57
CA GLN A 81 -3.52 7.52 -16.55
C GLN A 81 -2.17 7.85 -17.21
N MET A 82 -1.10 7.11 -16.90
CA MET A 82 0.19 7.26 -17.60
C MET A 82 0.07 7.04 -19.11
N ALA A 83 -0.70 6.03 -19.54
CA ALA A 83 -0.95 5.79 -20.96
C ALA A 83 -1.72 6.95 -21.62
N ALA A 84 -2.71 7.52 -20.92
CA ALA A 84 -3.45 8.67 -21.39
C ALA A 84 -2.62 9.96 -21.42
N GLU A 85 -1.74 10.18 -20.44
CA GLU A 85 -0.79 11.31 -20.41
C GLU A 85 0.29 11.18 -21.47
N ASN A 86 0.77 9.97 -21.74
CA ASN A 86 1.65 9.70 -22.87
C ASN A 86 0.94 9.98 -24.21
N HIS A 87 -0.35 9.70 -24.34
CA HIS A 87 -1.12 10.03 -25.54
C HIS A 87 -1.40 11.55 -25.67
N ASN A 88 -1.55 12.27 -24.56
CA ASN A 88 -1.69 13.73 -24.57
C ASN A 88 -0.36 14.48 -24.80
N ASN A 89 0.78 13.88 -24.45
CA ASN A 89 2.11 14.38 -24.85
C ASN A 89 2.58 13.87 -26.22
N ALA A 90 1.97 12.80 -26.75
CA ALA A 90 2.23 12.28 -28.10
C ALA A 90 1.50 13.08 -29.20
N GLY A 91 1.52 14.40 -29.09
CA GLY A 91 1.28 15.29 -30.22
C GLY A 91 2.47 15.31 -31.17
N GLU A 92 2.95 14.15 -31.64
CA GLU A 92 3.73 13.95 -32.87
C GLU A 92 3.98 12.43 -33.07
N HIS A 93 3.30 11.87 -34.08
CA HIS A 93 3.22 10.47 -34.51
C HIS A 93 4.58 9.88 -34.99
N PRO A 94 4.78 8.53 -35.10
CA PRO A 94 4.07 7.66 -36.06
C PRO A 94 3.59 6.31 -35.50
N THR A 95 2.31 5.97 -35.69
CA THR A 95 1.86 4.84 -36.55
C THR A 95 2.71 3.57 -36.45
N GLY A 96 2.30 2.67 -35.56
CA GLY A 96 2.60 1.25 -35.59
C GLY A 96 1.36 0.49 -35.15
N GLU A 97 0.80 -0.28 -36.06
CA GLU A 97 -0.40 -1.08 -35.90
C GLU A 97 -0.21 -2.09 -34.76
N ASP A 98 -0.90 -1.91 -33.63
CA ASP A 98 -1.39 -3.07 -32.90
C ASP A 98 -2.63 -2.67 -32.10
N GLY A 99 -3.75 -3.32 -32.39
CA GLY A 99 -5.00 -3.21 -31.65
C GLY A 99 -4.91 -3.88 -30.28
N GLY A 100 -3.80 -3.66 -29.58
CA GLY A 100 -3.54 -4.21 -28.26
C GLY A 100 -4.44 -3.54 -27.23
N SER A 101 -5.41 -4.31 -26.73
CA SER A 101 -6.24 -3.91 -25.60
C SER A 101 -5.37 -3.31 -24.47
N PRO A 102 -5.78 -2.27 -23.74
CA PRO A 102 -5.00 -1.67 -22.64
C PRO A 102 -4.52 -2.70 -21.60
N PHE A 103 -5.20 -3.85 -21.51
CA PHE A 103 -4.77 -5.01 -20.74
C PHE A 103 -3.46 -5.64 -21.23
N ALA A 104 -3.19 -5.67 -22.53
CA ALA A 104 -1.95 -6.17 -23.13
C ALA A 104 -0.76 -5.24 -22.84
N GLN A 105 -0.95 -3.91 -22.90
CA GLN A 105 0.07 -2.98 -22.41
C GLN A 105 0.30 -3.13 -20.90
N ALA A 106 -0.75 -3.42 -20.11
CA ALA A 106 -0.61 -3.65 -18.67
C ALA A 106 0.14 -4.92 -18.31
N ALA A 107 -0.09 -6.00 -19.05
CA ALA A 107 0.60 -7.27 -18.87
C ALA A 107 2.11 -7.20 -19.19
N MET A 108 2.55 -6.16 -19.92
CA MET A 108 3.97 -5.94 -20.24
C MET A 108 4.77 -5.18 -19.17
N TRP A 109 4.13 -4.65 -18.12
CA TRP A 109 4.83 -3.91 -17.05
C TRP A 109 5.92 -4.71 -16.31
N PRO A 110 5.73 -6.01 -15.98
CA PRO A 110 6.79 -6.80 -15.36
C PRO A 110 8.04 -6.91 -16.26
N TRP A 111 7.84 -6.91 -17.58
CA TRP A 111 8.92 -6.97 -18.55
C TRP A 111 9.58 -5.58 -18.76
N SER A 112 8.79 -4.50 -18.80
CA SER A 112 9.33 -3.13 -18.94
C SER A 112 10.17 -2.72 -17.73
N MET A 113 9.80 -3.15 -16.52
CA MET A 113 10.59 -2.87 -15.33
C MET A 113 11.93 -3.61 -15.32
N MET A 114 11.96 -4.85 -15.82
CA MET A 114 13.22 -5.58 -16.01
C MET A 114 14.11 -4.91 -17.07
N GLN A 115 13.50 -4.36 -18.12
CA GLN A 115 14.19 -3.60 -19.15
C GLN A 115 14.76 -2.28 -18.61
N GLN A 116 14.04 -1.58 -17.73
CA GLN A 116 14.56 -0.39 -17.05
C GLN A 116 15.74 -0.72 -16.14
N MET A 117 15.69 -1.84 -15.41
CA MET A 117 16.81 -2.29 -14.59
C MET A 117 18.03 -2.68 -15.45
N GLN A 118 17.79 -3.31 -16.60
CA GLN A 118 18.84 -3.67 -17.54
C GLN A 118 19.48 -2.41 -18.17
N ALA A 119 18.68 -1.40 -18.50
CA ALA A 119 19.17 -0.10 -18.96
C ALA A 119 20.02 0.60 -17.89
N ASN A 120 19.59 0.60 -16.64
CA ASN A 120 20.36 1.18 -15.52
C ASN A 120 21.69 0.43 -15.29
N MET A 121 21.71 -0.90 -15.46
CA MET A 121 22.94 -1.70 -15.41
C MET A 121 23.86 -1.41 -16.60
N GLN A 122 23.31 -1.24 -17.81
CA GLN A 122 24.08 -0.88 -19.00
C GLN A 122 24.74 0.50 -18.83
N GLN A 123 24.05 1.43 -18.17
CA GLN A 123 24.55 2.79 -17.92
C GLN A 123 25.67 2.79 -16.86
N GLN A 124 25.54 2.00 -15.79
CA GLN A 124 26.63 1.78 -14.82
C GLN A 124 27.83 1.04 -15.43
N ALA A 125 27.62 0.14 -16.40
CA ALA A 125 28.70 -0.52 -17.11
C ALA A 125 29.41 0.43 -18.10
N ALA A 126 28.68 1.36 -18.71
CA ALA A 126 29.25 2.40 -19.59
C ALA A 126 30.09 3.42 -18.80
N ASP A 127 29.62 3.87 -17.62
CA ASP A 127 30.38 4.76 -16.73
C ASP A 127 31.68 4.09 -16.22
N GLN A 128 31.68 2.77 -16.02
CA GLN A 128 32.89 2.00 -15.66
C GLN A 128 33.82 1.73 -16.86
N ALA A 129 33.32 1.83 -18.10
CA ALA A 129 34.14 1.70 -19.30
C ALA A 129 34.85 3.01 -19.67
N GLU A 130 34.21 4.18 -19.47
CA GLU A 130 34.85 5.50 -19.69
C GLU A 130 35.97 5.81 -18.67
N THR A 131 35.90 5.28 -17.45
CA THR A 131 36.99 5.46 -16.46
C THR A 131 38.26 4.65 -16.77
N ASN A 132 38.16 3.60 -17.60
CA ASN A 132 39.32 2.79 -18.03
C ASN A 132 39.96 3.29 -19.35
N ASP A 133 39.27 4.06 -20.18
CA ASP A 133 39.84 4.63 -21.42
C ASP A 133 40.78 5.83 -21.14
N ALA A 134 40.52 6.61 -20.08
CA ALA A 134 41.40 7.70 -19.65
C ALA A 134 42.81 7.25 -19.19
N SER A 135 43.07 5.94 -19.09
CA SER A 135 44.38 5.37 -18.73
C SER A 135 45.17 4.83 -19.92
N ARG A 136 44.65 4.86 -21.15
CA ARG A 136 45.39 4.41 -22.34
C ARG A 136 45.98 5.59 -23.11
N THR A 137 46.91 6.30 -22.48
CA THR A 137 47.79 7.25 -23.17
C THR A 137 48.70 6.47 -24.12
N GLU A 138 48.53 6.65 -25.43
CA GLU A 138 49.55 6.26 -26.41
C GLU A 138 50.83 7.10 -26.24
N PRO A 139 52.00 6.56 -26.64
CA PRO A 139 53.31 6.96 -26.14
C PRO A 139 53.99 8.05 -26.99
N SER A 140 54.98 8.70 -26.38
CA SER A 140 56.13 9.37 -27.01
C SER A 140 55.89 10.69 -27.76
N ALA A 141 56.42 11.79 -27.21
CA ALA A 141 57.29 12.76 -27.93
C ALA A 141 57.55 14.05 -27.11
N GLN A 142 58.07 13.97 -25.88
CA GLN A 142 58.66 15.14 -25.20
C GLN A 142 59.88 14.74 -24.36
N GLU A 143 60.80 13.97 -24.94
CA GLU A 143 62.12 13.70 -24.35
C GLU A 143 63.23 14.08 -25.33
N ALA A 144 63.23 15.33 -25.78
CA ALA A 144 64.40 15.98 -26.36
C ALA A 144 64.21 17.49 -26.20
N THR A 145 65.20 18.17 -25.59
CA THR A 145 65.42 19.65 -25.51
C THR A 145 65.55 20.28 -24.11
N LYS A 146 65.69 19.53 -23.00
CA LYS A 146 66.17 20.14 -21.74
C LYS A 146 67.38 19.49 -21.05
N ALA A 147 67.90 18.37 -21.57
CA ALA A 147 69.08 17.69 -21.02
C ALA A 147 70.44 18.14 -21.60
N ALA A 148 70.48 19.14 -22.51
CA ALA A 148 71.72 19.59 -23.15
C ALA A 148 72.27 20.95 -22.66
N VAL A 149 71.76 21.49 -21.55
CA VAL A 149 72.37 22.66 -20.87
C VAL A 149 72.85 22.24 -19.48
N LYS A 150 73.74 21.25 -19.45
CA LYS A 150 74.70 21.10 -18.36
C LYS A 150 76.10 21.06 -18.96
N LYS A 151 76.86 22.08 -18.57
CA LYS A 151 78.32 22.25 -18.64
C LYS A 151 78.82 23.16 -19.77
N THR A 152 79.78 24.00 -19.37
CA THR A 152 80.52 25.04 -20.12
C THR A 152 79.84 26.41 -19.99
N LYS A 153 80.35 27.45 -19.31
CA LYS A 153 81.64 27.80 -18.67
C LYS A 153 81.37 29.21 -18.09
N LYS A 154 81.35 29.43 -16.76
CA LYS A 154 82.47 29.60 -15.81
C LYS A 154 83.33 30.81 -16.17
N GLN A 155 83.40 31.77 -15.23
CA GLN A 155 84.40 32.85 -15.23
C GLN A 155 84.39 33.76 -16.47
#